data_AF-A0A7W7YPY5-F1
#
_entry.id   AF-A0A7W7YPY5-F1
#
_cell.length_a   1.000
_cell.length_b   1.000
_cell.length_c   1.000
_cell.angle_alpha   90.00
_cell.angle_beta   90.00
_cell.angle_gamma   90.00
#
_symmetry.space_group_name_H-M   'P 1'
#
loop_
_entity.id
_entity.type
_entity.pdbx_description
1 polymer ?
#
loop_
_entity_poly.entity_id
_entity_poly.type
_entity_poly.pdbx_seq_one_letter_code
_entity_poly.pdbx_strand_id
1 'polypeptide(L)'
;MKIAIHSPSSTSGFSLFEMLMTVSILAIMSTMALAWFGGSGSEVRQARDQRNAQTLCTLCQAVEAAGMPLTEEGHSPMDIARRLVEGVTIETGALKGRTFHVPGLGAEELHGAVRFLSIQDGQMRYDVSGQAQDGKTRTDGEI
;
A
#
# COMPACT_ATOMS: atom_id res chain seq x y z
N MET A 1 82.26 -14.17 -0.65
CA MET A 1 81.35 -14.95 -1.52
C MET A 1 79.98 -14.95 -0.86
N LYS A 2 78.99 -14.24 -1.41
CA LYS A 2 77.66 -13.99 -0.79
C LYS A 2 76.67 -14.98 -1.41
N ILE A 3 76.10 -15.88 -0.62
CA ILE A 3 75.10 -16.84 -1.09
C ILE A 3 73.73 -16.14 -1.03
N ALA A 4 73.12 -15.90 -2.18
CA ALA A 4 71.76 -15.38 -2.26
C ALA A 4 70.78 -16.56 -2.13
N ILE A 5 70.04 -16.59 -1.02
CA ILE A 5 68.91 -17.52 -0.84
C ILE A 5 67.71 -16.90 -1.57
N HIS A 6 67.36 -17.45 -2.72
CA HIS A 6 66.16 -17.08 -3.44
C HIS A 6 64.98 -17.88 -2.86
N SER A 7 64.15 -17.23 -2.06
CA SER A 7 62.88 -17.81 -1.61
C SER A 7 61.92 -17.82 -2.81
N PRO A 8 61.39 -18.98 -3.25
CA PRO A 8 60.37 -18.99 -4.29
C PRO A 8 59.10 -18.34 -3.74
N SER A 9 58.64 -17.27 -4.39
CA SER A 9 57.32 -16.70 -4.13
C SER A 9 56.27 -17.67 -4.67
N SER A 10 55.54 -18.34 -3.77
CA SER A 10 54.36 -19.12 -4.14
C SER A 10 53.24 -18.17 -4.51
N THR A 11 53.13 -17.83 -5.80
CA THR A 11 51.90 -17.24 -6.32
C THR A 11 50.84 -18.34 -6.33
N SER A 12 50.10 -18.47 -5.22
CA SER A 12 49.01 -19.44 -5.09
C SER A 12 47.83 -18.96 -5.92
N GLY A 13 47.72 -19.43 -7.17
CA GLY A 13 46.55 -19.23 -8.01
C GLY A 13 45.42 -20.19 -7.59
N PHE A 14 44.18 -19.77 -7.77
CA PHE A 14 43.03 -20.65 -7.58
C PHE A 14 43.04 -21.75 -8.64
N SER A 15 42.84 -23.00 -8.21
CA SER A 15 42.65 -24.11 -9.15
C SER A 15 41.36 -23.91 -9.95
N LEU A 16 41.36 -24.35 -11.21
CA LEU A 16 40.15 -24.35 -12.04
C LEU A 16 39.01 -25.14 -11.38
N PHE A 17 39.34 -26.23 -10.68
CA PHE A 17 38.38 -27.00 -9.91
C PHE A 17 37.78 -26.21 -8.74
N GLU A 18 38.62 -25.45 -8.03
CA GLU A 18 38.21 -24.63 -6.89
C GLU A 18 37.30 -23.47 -7.32
N MET A 19 37.58 -22.87 -8.47
CA MET A 19 36.70 -21.89 -9.12
C MET A 19 35.35 -22.52 -9.54
N LEU A 20 35.36 -23.70 -10.17
CA LEU A 20 34.13 -24.39 -10.55
C LEU A 20 33.26 -24.78 -9.35
N MET A 21 33.88 -25.26 -8.27
CA MET A 21 33.19 -25.59 -7.03
C MET A 21 32.58 -24.34 -6.40
N THR A 22 33.32 -23.24 -6.35
CA THR A 22 32.84 -21.96 -5.81
C THR A 22 31.64 -21.44 -6.59
N VAL A 23 31.72 -21.40 -7.93
CA VAL A 23 30.59 -20.96 -8.78
C VAL A 23 29.37 -21.87 -8.60
N SER A 24 29.58 -23.18 -8.44
CA SER A 24 28.48 -24.13 -8.23
C SER A 24 27.78 -23.90 -6.89
N ILE A 25 28.54 -23.68 -5.81
CA ILE A 25 27.99 -23.38 -4.49
C ILE A 25 27.23 -22.05 -4.51
N LEU A 26 27.81 -21.02 -5.14
CA LEU A 26 27.16 -19.72 -5.28
C LEU A 26 25.86 -19.83 -6.08
N ALA A 27 25.83 -20.59 -7.17
CA ALA A 27 24.61 -20.80 -7.96
C ALA A 27 23.50 -21.43 -7.10
N ILE A 28 23.81 -22.48 -6.33
CA ILE A 28 22.84 -23.14 -5.44
C ILE A 28 22.36 -22.15 -4.36
N MET A 29 23.28 -21.45 -3.68
CA MET A 29 22.94 -20.47 -2.64
C MET A 29 22.07 -19.32 -3.19
N SER A 30 22.39 -18.80 -4.37
CA SER A 30 21.64 -17.70 -5.00
C SER A 30 20.21 -18.10 -5.34
N THR A 31 19.97 -19.34 -5.80
CA THR A 31 18.59 -19.79 -6.10
C THR A 31 17.69 -19.80 -4.87
N MET A 32 18.20 -20.22 -3.71
CA MET A 32 17.41 -20.26 -2.48
C MET A 32 17.24 -18.86 -1.86
N ALA A 33 18.24 -17.99 -1.99
CA ALA A 33 18.15 -16.61 -1.53
C ALA A 33 17.08 -15.80 -2.28
N LEU A 34 16.96 -15.97 -3.60
CA LEU A 34 15.94 -15.30 -4.41
C LEU A 34 14.51 -15.69 -4.01
N ALA A 35 14.28 -16.96 -3.71
CA ALA A 35 12.98 -17.43 -3.23
C ALA A 35 12.59 -16.83 -1.86
N TRP A 36 13.58 -16.49 -1.03
CA TRP A 36 13.35 -15.90 0.30
C TRP A 36 13.14 -14.38 0.25
N PHE A 37 13.89 -13.64 -0.57
CA PHE A 37 13.73 -12.18 -0.70
C PHE A 37 12.52 -11.75 -1.53
N GLY A 38 11.91 -12.66 -2.30
CA GLY A 38 10.68 -12.43 -3.04
C GLY A 38 9.43 -12.42 -2.16
N GLY A 39 9.43 -11.62 -1.09
CA GLY A 39 8.29 -11.44 -0.18
C GLY A 39 6.99 -11.25 -0.97
N SER A 40 5.93 -11.91 -0.51
CA SER A 40 4.69 -12.04 -1.27
C SER A 40 4.14 -10.64 -1.63
N GLY A 41 4.20 -10.29 -2.92
CA GLY A 41 3.73 -8.98 -3.39
C GLY A 41 2.27 -8.70 -3.03
N SER A 42 1.51 -9.75 -2.72
CA SER A 42 0.15 -9.70 -2.18
C SER A 42 0.05 -9.04 -0.80
N GLU A 43 0.95 -9.34 0.15
CA GLU A 43 0.91 -8.76 1.50
C GLU A 43 1.22 -7.27 1.47
N VAL A 44 2.22 -6.87 0.68
CA VAL A 44 2.57 -5.44 0.49
C VAL A 44 1.42 -4.68 -0.17
N ARG A 45 0.79 -5.27 -1.21
CA ARG A 45 -0.38 -4.67 -1.85
C ARG A 45 -1.55 -4.55 -0.88
N GLN A 46 -1.84 -5.59 -0.11
CA GLN A 46 -2.91 -5.57 0.88
C GLN A 46 -2.68 -4.50 1.95
N ALA A 47 -1.45 -4.41 2.49
CA ALA A 47 -1.11 -3.38 3.48
C ALA A 47 -1.24 -1.95 2.91
N ARG A 48 -0.82 -1.75 1.66
CA ARG A 48 -1.01 -0.49 0.94
C ARG A 48 -2.49 -0.15 0.79
N ASP A 49 -3.29 -1.11 0.33
CA ASP A 49 -4.72 -0.91 0.07
C ASP A 49 -5.48 -0.61 1.38
N GLN A 50 -5.14 -1.27 2.48
CA GLN A 50 -5.65 -0.96 3.82
C GLN A 50 -5.31 0.46 4.28
N ARG A 51 -4.05 0.88 4.10
CA ARG A 51 -3.61 2.24 4.46
C ARG A 51 -4.34 3.31 3.65
N ASN A 52 -4.55 3.05 2.36
CA ASN A 52 -5.29 3.94 1.47
C ASN A 52 -6.76 4.03 1.90
N ALA A 53 -7.39 2.91 2.24
CA ALA A 53 -8.76 2.88 2.75
C ALA A 53 -8.90 3.68 4.05
N GLN A 54 -7.98 3.53 5.00
CA GLN A 54 -7.97 4.32 6.24
C GLN A 54 -7.87 5.82 5.95
N THR A 55 -7.00 6.21 5.02
CA THR A 55 -6.81 7.61 4.63
C THR A 55 -8.08 8.19 4.02
N LEU A 56 -8.73 7.46 3.11
CA LEU A 56 -10.01 7.84 2.50
C LEU A 56 -11.11 7.98 3.54
N CYS A 57 -11.22 7.03 4.46
CA CYS A 57 -12.20 7.03 5.54
C CYS A 57 -12.03 8.26 6.46
N THR A 58 -10.81 8.54 6.93
CA THR A 58 -10.53 9.71 7.76
C THR A 58 -10.78 11.02 7.01
N LEU A 59 -10.45 11.10 5.72
CA LEU A 59 -10.73 12.28 4.92
C LEU A 59 -12.24 12.49 4.72
N CYS A 60 -12.99 11.43 4.46
CA CYS A 60 -14.46 11.48 4.34
C CYS A 60 -15.08 12.08 5.61
N GLN A 61 -14.69 11.56 6.78
CA GLN A 61 -15.17 12.07 8.07
C GLN A 61 -14.79 13.55 8.29
N ALA A 62 -13.59 13.95 7.86
CA ALA A 62 -13.17 15.36 7.95
C ALA A 62 -13.99 16.28 7.03
N VAL A 63 -14.34 15.82 5.83
CA VAL A 63 -15.20 16.57 4.88
C VAL A 63 -16.63 16.67 5.39
N GLU A 64 -17.17 15.58 5.93
CA GLU A 64 -18.50 15.57 6.57
C GLU A 64 -18.54 16.51 7.77
N ALA A 65 -17.52 16.47 8.64
CA ALA A 65 -17.39 17.40 9.76
C ALA A 65 -17.20 18.85 9.32
N ALA A 66 -16.66 19.09 8.13
CA ALA A 66 -16.57 20.41 7.52
C ALA A 66 -17.92 20.92 6.96
N GLY A 67 -18.97 20.10 7.01
CA GLY A 67 -20.33 20.46 6.63
C GLY A 67 -20.74 20.01 5.23
N MET A 68 -20.01 19.08 4.61
CA MET A 68 -20.40 18.48 3.33
C MET A 68 -20.71 16.99 3.49
N PRO A 69 -22.00 16.60 3.55
CA PRO A 69 -22.38 15.20 3.71
C PRO A 69 -22.13 14.41 2.42
N LEU A 70 -21.07 13.61 2.39
CA LEU A 70 -20.70 12.80 1.22
C LEU A 70 -21.48 11.48 1.13
N THR A 71 -21.89 10.95 2.27
CA THR A 71 -22.51 9.62 2.43
C THR A 71 -24.05 9.66 2.42
N GLU A 72 -24.67 10.83 2.60
CA GLU A 72 -26.13 10.98 2.62
C GLU A 72 -26.78 10.85 1.23
N GLU A 73 -26.01 11.07 0.15
CA GLU A 73 -26.53 11.09 -1.22
C GLU A 73 -26.72 9.68 -1.85
N GLY A 74 -26.64 8.60 -1.07
CA GLY A 74 -26.82 7.23 -1.58
C GLY A 74 -25.72 6.77 -2.55
N HIS A 75 -24.58 7.46 -2.55
CA HIS A 75 -23.41 7.10 -3.35
C HIS A 75 -22.77 5.82 -2.85
N SER A 76 -22.22 5.04 -3.78
CA SER A 76 -21.40 3.89 -3.40
C SER A 76 -20.10 4.35 -2.73
N PRO A 77 -19.45 3.50 -1.91
CA PRO A 77 -18.12 3.79 -1.37
C PRO A 77 -17.09 4.14 -2.47
N MET A 78 -17.22 3.54 -3.66
CA MET A 78 -16.38 3.84 -4.82
C MET A 78 -16.57 5.27 -5.32
N ASP A 79 -17.82 5.74 -5.42
CA ASP A 79 -18.12 7.08 -5.94
C ASP A 79 -17.63 8.17 -4.97
N ILE A 80 -17.81 7.95 -3.67
CA ILE A 80 -17.28 8.83 -2.63
C ILE A 80 -15.75 8.86 -2.70
N ALA A 81 -15.11 7.69 -2.79
CA ALA A 81 -13.66 7.61 -2.87
C ALA A 81 -13.11 8.29 -4.12
N ARG A 82 -13.80 8.19 -5.27
CA ARG A 82 -13.45 8.95 -6.49
C ARG A 82 -13.53 10.46 -6.28
N ARG A 83 -14.62 10.95 -5.70
CA ARG A 83 -14.77 12.38 -5.37
C ARG A 83 -13.66 12.87 -4.46
N LEU A 84 -13.24 12.08 -3.47
CA LEU A 84 -12.13 12.41 -2.59
C LEU A 84 -10.75 12.42 -3.29
N VAL A 85 -10.58 11.65 -4.36
CA VAL A 85 -9.35 11.68 -5.17
C VAL A 85 -9.36 12.87 -6.13
N GLU A 86 -10.50 13.16 -6.76
CA GLU A 86 -10.68 14.32 -7.64
C GLU A 86 -10.58 15.64 -6.87
N GLY A 87 -11.01 15.61 -5.60
CA GLY A 87 -10.93 16.72 -4.67
C GLY A 87 -12.30 17.34 -4.41
N VAL A 88 -12.58 17.58 -3.14
CA VAL A 88 -13.85 18.12 -2.66
C VAL A 88 -13.62 19.50 -2.05
N THR A 89 -14.27 20.53 -2.60
CA THR A 89 -14.18 21.89 -2.08
C THR A 89 -15.37 22.20 -1.17
N ILE A 90 -15.09 22.64 0.05
CA ILE A 90 -16.12 23.00 1.01
C ILE A 90 -16.75 24.36 0.63
N GLU A 91 -18.08 24.40 0.51
CA GLU A 91 -18.81 25.59 0.07
C GLU A 91 -19.29 26.49 1.22
N THR A 92 -19.42 25.92 2.42
CA THR A 92 -20.04 26.55 3.59
C THR A 92 -19.21 26.38 4.87
N GLY A 93 -19.56 27.07 5.95
CA GLY A 93 -18.88 26.93 7.24
C GLY A 93 -17.48 27.53 7.32
N ALA A 94 -16.75 27.19 8.40
CA ALA A 94 -15.45 27.77 8.72
C ALA A 94 -14.33 27.39 7.74
N LEU A 95 -14.54 26.30 6.99
CA LEU A 95 -13.57 25.77 6.02
C LEU A 95 -13.94 26.10 4.57
N LYS A 96 -14.87 27.04 4.35
CA LYS A 96 -15.27 27.49 3.02
C LYS A 96 -14.08 27.83 2.13
N GLY A 97 -14.11 27.32 0.89
CA GLY A 97 -13.07 27.51 -0.11
C GLY A 97 -11.84 26.62 0.07
N ARG A 98 -11.84 25.71 1.05
CA ARG A 98 -10.77 24.71 1.23
C ARG A 98 -11.10 23.44 0.48
N THR A 99 -10.10 22.87 -0.17
CA THR A 99 -10.20 21.62 -0.93
C THR A 99 -9.52 20.49 -0.18
N PHE A 100 -10.26 19.40 0.02
CA PHE A 100 -9.80 18.16 0.62
C PHE A 100 -9.61 17.14 -0.50
N HIS A 101 -8.41 16.54 -0.60
CA HIS A 101 -8.15 15.50 -1.59
C HIS A 101 -7.08 14.52 -1.10
N VAL A 102 -7.10 13.29 -1.62
CA VAL A 102 -6.01 12.32 -1.45
C VAL A 102 -5.08 12.38 -2.66
N PRO A 103 -3.85 12.88 -2.53
CA PRO A 103 -2.94 12.98 -3.65
C PRO A 103 -2.37 11.61 -4.06
N GLY A 104 -2.20 11.41 -5.37
CA GLY A 104 -1.38 10.31 -5.91
C GLY A 104 -1.99 8.92 -5.85
N LEU A 105 -3.30 8.79 -5.58
CA LEU A 105 -3.97 7.49 -5.55
C LEU A 105 -4.37 7.07 -6.98
N GLY A 106 -3.74 6.01 -7.49
CA GLY A 106 -4.07 5.47 -8.82
C GLY A 106 -5.37 4.67 -8.86
N ALA A 107 -5.88 4.37 -10.06
CA ALA A 107 -7.14 3.60 -10.22
C ALA A 107 -7.09 2.20 -9.59
N GLU A 108 -5.95 1.50 -9.72
CA GLU A 108 -5.72 0.19 -9.09
C GLU A 108 -5.71 0.27 -7.55
N GLU A 109 -5.08 1.30 -7.01
CA GLU A 109 -4.98 1.54 -5.56
C GLU A 109 -6.33 1.92 -4.96
N LEU A 110 -7.10 2.71 -5.70
CA LEU A 110 -8.47 3.06 -5.34
C LEU A 110 -9.35 1.82 -5.32
N HIS A 111 -9.30 0.99 -6.36
CA HIS A 111 -10.08 -0.24 -6.42
C HIS A 111 -9.69 -1.23 -5.32
N GLY A 112 -8.39 -1.34 -5.00
CA GLY A 112 -7.91 -2.13 -3.87
C GLY A 112 -8.42 -1.62 -2.52
N ALA A 113 -8.36 -0.30 -2.30
CA ALA A 113 -8.78 0.35 -1.05
C ALA A 113 -10.28 0.24 -0.79
N VAL A 114 -11.12 0.40 -1.82
CA VAL A 114 -12.60 0.38 -1.68
C VAL A 114 -13.12 -0.93 -1.11
N ARG A 115 -12.40 -2.05 -1.27
CA ARG A 115 -12.77 -3.35 -0.68
C ARG A 115 -12.77 -3.36 0.86
N PHE A 116 -12.09 -2.40 1.47
CA PHE A 116 -12.01 -2.21 2.92
C PHE A 116 -12.93 -1.07 3.40
N LEU A 117 -13.78 -0.52 2.52
CA LEU A 117 -14.69 0.57 2.83
C LEU A 117 -16.14 0.09 2.75
N SER A 118 -16.94 0.53 3.70
CA SER A 118 -18.39 0.36 3.71
C SER A 118 -19.05 1.64 4.19
N ILE A 119 -20.32 1.83 3.83
CA ILE A 119 -21.16 2.87 4.44
C ILE A 119 -22.07 2.20 5.47
N GLN A 120 -22.02 2.66 6.71
CA GLN A 120 -22.88 2.19 7.79
C GLN A 120 -23.43 3.40 8.54
N ASP A 121 -24.74 3.41 8.78
CA ASP A 121 -25.42 4.52 9.49
C ASP A 121 -25.15 5.91 8.87
N GLY A 122 -24.97 5.97 7.54
CA GLY A 122 -24.64 7.23 6.86
C GLY A 122 -23.24 7.73 7.15
N GLN A 123 -22.29 6.85 7.47
CA GLN A 123 -20.89 7.19 7.69
C GLN A 123 -19.97 6.21 6.97
N MET A 124 -18.87 6.72 6.41
CA MET A 124 -17.84 5.87 5.82
C MET A 124 -17.03 5.19 6.92
N ARG A 125 -16.94 3.86 6.82
CA ARG A 125 -16.29 2.99 7.80
C ARG A 125 -15.24 2.11 7.14
N TYR A 126 -14.09 1.99 7.82
CA TYR A 126 -13.02 1.08 7.47
C TYR A 126 -13.24 -0.31 8.10
N ASP A 127 -13.06 -1.37 7.32
CA ASP A 127 -13.09 -2.76 7.76
C ASP A 127 -11.82 -3.49 7.29
N VAL A 128 -11.00 -3.93 8.25
CA VAL A 128 -9.73 -4.63 8.01
C VAL A 128 -9.88 -5.98 7.33
N SER A 129 -11.06 -6.60 7.38
CA SER A 129 -11.33 -7.92 6.80
C SER A 129 -11.31 -7.91 5.26
N GLY A 130 -11.49 -6.74 4.63
CA GLY A 130 -11.60 -6.62 3.18
C GLY A 130 -12.85 -7.28 2.59
N GLN A 131 -13.85 -7.54 3.44
CA GLN A 131 -15.19 -8.02 3.12
C GLN A 131 -16.23 -6.97 3.54
N ALA A 132 -15.88 -5.69 3.39
CA ALA A 132 -16.74 -4.60 3.78
C ALA A 132 -18.07 -4.71 3.02
N GLN A 133 -19.17 -4.81 3.76
CA GLN A 133 -20.53 -4.78 3.22
C GLN A 133 -21.20 -3.51 3.69
N ASP A 134 -21.90 -2.85 2.77
CA ASP A 134 -22.72 -1.69 3.13
C ASP A 134 -23.78 -2.13 4.15
N GLY A 135 -23.82 -1.41 5.27
CA GLY A 135 -24.86 -1.59 6.28
C GLY A 135 -26.17 -0.95 5.81
N LYS A 136 -27.27 -1.23 6.52
CA LYS A 136 -28.51 -0.47 6.31
C LYS A 136 -28.23 1.01 6.58
N THR A 137 -28.20 1.84 5.55
CA THR A 137 -28.36 3.29 5.69
C THR A 137 -29.69 3.56 6.35
N ARG A 138 -29.72 4.33 7.44
CA ARG A 138 -30.94 4.77 8.12
C ARG A 138 -31.76 5.61 7.13
N THR A 139 -32.68 4.97 6.41
CA THR A 139 -33.70 5.67 5.64
C THR A 139 -34.61 6.39 6.63
N ASP A 140 -34.70 7.70 6.48
CA ASP A 140 -35.47 8.63 7.31
C ASP A 140 -36.86 8.12 7.71
N GLY A 141 -37.23 8.34 8.98
CA GLY A 141 -38.65 8.50 9.34
C GLY A 141 -39.21 7.79 10.57
N GLU A 142 -38.50 7.63 11.69
CA GLU A 142 -39.18 7.34 12.97
C GLU A 142 -38.67 8.26 14.10
N ILE A 143 -39.58 9.16 14.52
CA ILE A 143 -39.61 9.85 15.81
C ILE A 143 -40.37 8.95 16.77
#